data_AF-A0A960LCI1-F1
#
_entry.id   AF-A0A960LCI1-F1
#
_cell.length_a   1.000
_cell.length_b   1.000
_cell.length_c   1.000
_cell.angle_alpha   90.00
_cell.angle_beta   90.00
_cell.angle_gamma   90.00
#
_symmetry.space_group_name_H-M   'P 1'
#
loop_
_entity.id
_entity.type
_entity.pdbx_description
1 polymer ?
#
loop_
_entity_poly.entity_id
_entity_poly.type
_entity_poly.pdbx_seq_one_letter_code
_entity_poly.pdbx_strand_id
1 'polypeptide(L)' 'MPAVHIRDVPKEVLESLKQRAARHHRSLQGELRLLLESAAAEEAASKRFPPLVLEMSAVDTASSWSREDIYGDEGR' A
#
# COMPACT_ATOMS: atom_id res chain seq x y z
N MET A 1 5.14 -11.57 -27.58
CA MET A 1 4.09 -10.95 -26.72
C MET A 1 4.13 -11.67 -25.38
N PRO A 2 4.19 -10.97 -24.24
CA PRO A 2 4.17 -11.62 -22.92
C PRO A 2 2.80 -12.26 -22.68
N ALA A 3 2.79 -13.46 -22.09
CA ALA A 3 1.57 -14.19 -21.76
C ALA A 3 1.70 -14.79 -20.35
N VAL A 4 0.59 -14.81 -19.62
CA VAL A 4 0.50 -15.38 -18.27
C VAL A 4 -0.52 -16.50 -18.29
N HIS A 5 -0.12 -17.68 -17.81
CA HIS A 5 -1.00 -18.82 -17.63
C HIS A 5 -1.09 -19.13 -16.14
N ILE A 6 -2.31 -19.13 -15.61
CA ILE A 6 -2.60 -19.42 -14.20
C ILE A 6 -3.29 -20.78 -14.15
N ARG A 7 -2.67 -21.74 -13.46
CA ARG A 7 -3.22 -23.09 -13.25
C ARG A 7 -4.03 -23.12 -11.95
N ASP A 8 -4.90 -24.12 -11.86
CA ASP A 8 -5.61 -24.48 -10.63
C ASP A 8 -6.44 -23.33 -10.02
N VAL A 9 -7.00 -22.48 -10.88
CA VAL A 9 -7.92 -21.42 -10.46
C VAL A 9 -9.22 -22.05 -9.97
N PRO A 10 -9.66 -21.77 -8.72
CA PRO A 10 -10.94 -22.25 -8.22
C PRO A 10 -12.10 -21.83 -9.13
N LYS A 11 -13.08 -22.71 -9.31
CA LYS A 11 -14.21 -22.46 -10.24
C LYS A 11 -15.00 -21.22 -9.81
N GLU A 12 -15.16 -21.02 -8.52
CA GLU A 12 -15.89 -19.92 -7.91
C GLU A 12 -15.24 -18.57 -8.23
N VAL A 13 -13.89 -18.54 -8.26
CA VAL A 13 -13.11 -17.36 -8.64
C VAL A 13 -13.28 -17.08 -10.14
N LEU A 14 -13.21 -18.12 -10.97
CA LEU A 14 -13.38 -17.97 -12.42
C LEU A 14 -14.76 -17.41 -12.78
N GLU A 15 -15.82 -17.92 -12.15
CA GLU A 15 -17.19 -17.44 -12.39
C GLU A 15 -17.38 -16.01 -11.90
N SER A 16 -16.82 -15.67 -10.73
CA SER A 16 -16.85 -14.30 -10.21
C SER A 16 -16.14 -13.32 -11.16
N LEU A 17 -15.01 -13.71 -11.74
CA LEU A 17 -14.29 -12.90 -12.73
C LEU A 17 -15.08 -12.74 -14.03
N LYS A 18 -15.75 -13.79 -14.52
CA LYS A 18 -16.63 -13.71 -15.70
C LYS A 18 -17.80 -12.76 -15.47
N GLN A 19 -18.46 -12.84 -14.32
CA GLN A 19 -19.56 -11.94 -13.96
C GLN A 19 -19.09 -10.49 -13.89
N ARG A 20 -17.91 -10.25 -13.30
CA ARG A 20 -17.31 -8.91 -13.27
C ARG A 20 -17.02 -8.38 -14.68
N ALA A 21 -16.42 -9.20 -15.54
CA ALA A 21 -16.15 -8.85 -16.93
C ALA A 21 -17.44 -8.49 -17.70
N ALA A 22 -18.51 -9.28 -17.52
CA ALA A 22 -19.82 -9.01 -18.11
C ALA A 22 -20.40 -7.68 -17.62
N ARG A 23 -20.34 -7.40 -16.30
CA ARG A 23 -20.78 -6.12 -15.71
C ARG A 23 -20.01 -4.93 -16.25
N HIS A 24 -18.73 -5.12 -16.57
CA HIS A 24 -17.85 -4.06 -17.11
C HIS A 24 -17.82 -4.05 -18.65
N HIS A 25 -18.68 -4.83 -19.31
CA HIS A 25 -18.78 -4.94 -20.78
C HIS A 25 -17.44 -5.20 -21.48
N ARG A 26 -16.60 -6.04 -20.88
CA ARG A 26 -15.26 -6.37 -21.39
C ARG A 26 -15.04 -7.88 -21.46
N SER A 27 -14.05 -8.31 -22.24
CA SER A 27 -13.63 -9.71 -22.24
C SER A 27 -12.96 -10.09 -20.91
N LEU A 28 -13.00 -11.38 -20.56
CA LEU A 28 -12.33 -11.90 -19.36
C LEU A 28 -10.83 -11.56 -19.35
N GLN A 29 -10.17 -11.67 -20.50
CA GLN A 29 -8.76 -11.31 -20.64
C GLN A 29 -8.52 -9.80 -20.42
N GLY A 30 -9.43 -8.95 -20.91
CA GLY A 30 -9.36 -7.50 -20.67
C GLY A 30 -9.59 -7.13 -19.20
N GLU A 31 -10.51 -7.82 -18.54
CA GLU A 31 -10.76 -7.72 -17.09
C GLU A 31 -9.52 -8.04 -16.27
N LEU A 32 -8.91 -9.18 -16.58
CA LEU A 32 -7.69 -9.65 -15.91
C LEU A 32 -6.53 -8.69 -16.12
N ARG A 33 -6.37 -8.15 -17.33
CA ARG A 33 -5.34 -7.15 -17.63
C ARG A 33 -5.49 -5.91 -16.74
N LEU A 34 -6.69 -5.36 -16.66
CA LEU A 34 -6.95 -4.15 -15.84
C LEU A 34 -6.74 -4.41 -14.35
N LEU A 35 -7.09 -5.59 -13.85
CA LEU A 35 -6.81 -5.99 -12.47
C LEU A 35 -5.31 -6.07 -12.17
N LEU A 36 -4.53 -6.65 -13.08
CA LEU A 36 -3.09 -6.76 -12.92
C LEU A 36 -2.42 -5.38 -13.01
N GLU A 37 -2.88 -4.52 -13.92
CA GLU A 37 -2.40 -3.14 -14.03
C GLU A 37 -2.69 -2.33 -12.77
N SER A 38 -3.90 -2.44 -12.19
CA SER A 38 -4.24 -1.73 -10.95
C SER A 38 -3.43 -2.24 -9.76
N ALA A 39 -3.29 -3.57 -9.61
CA ALA A 39 -2.53 -4.16 -8.51
C ALA A 39 -1.04 -3.76 -8.57
N ALA A 40 -0.44 -3.76 -9.77
CA ALA A 40 0.94 -3.30 -9.96
C ALA A 40 1.11 -1.80 -9.64
N ALA A 41 0.11 -0.98 -9.94
CA ALA A 41 0.14 0.45 -9.63
C ALA A 41 0.00 0.71 -8.11
N GLU A 42 -0.86 -0.03 -7.41
CA GLU A 42 -1.04 0.08 -5.96
C GLU A 42 0.23 -0.29 -5.20
N GLU A 43 0.92 -1.35 -5.59
CA GLU A 43 2.19 -1.74 -4.95
C GLU A 43 3.27 -0.67 -5.17
N ALA A 44 3.32 -0.07 -6.36
CA ALA A 44 4.23 1.03 -6.65
C ALA A 44 3.90 2.30 -5.83
N ALA A 45 2.62 2.55 -5.54
CA ALA A 45 2.19 3.65 -4.69
C ALA A 45 2.48 3.40 -3.20
N SER A 46 2.24 2.18 -2.71
CA SER A 46 2.53 1.78 -1.33
C SER A 46 4.02 1.88 -0.97
N LYS A 47 4.91 1.69 -1.93
CA LYS A 47 6.37 1.86 -1.75
C LYS A 47 6.83 3.32 -1.78
N ARG A 48 5.94 4.27 -2.08
CA ARG A 48 6.25 5.71 -2.14
C ARG A 48 5.62 6.42 -0.96
N PHE A 49 6.18 6.21 0.23
CA PHE A 49 6.15 7.29 1.18
C PHE A 49 7.09 8.38 0.64
N PRO A 50 6.65 9.65 0.53
CA PRO A 50 7.61 10.72 0.31
C PRO A 50 8.67 10.64 1.42
N PRO A 51 9.94 10.99 1.14
CA PRO A 51 10.96 11.04 2.17
C PRO A 51 10.42 11.88 3.33
N LEU A 52 10.51 11.35 4.56
CA LEU A 52 10.09 12.07 5.75
C LEU A 52 10.91 13.36 5.82
N VAL A 53 10.26 14.49 5.58
CA VAL A 53 10.84 15.82 5.79
C VAL A 53 10.63 16.16 7.26
N LEU A 54 11.68 15.94 8.05
CA LEU A 54 11.70 16.36 9.45
C LEU A 54 12.00 17.85 9.50
N GLU A 55 10.99 18.66 9.76
CA GLU A 55 11.16 20.08 10.04
C GLU A 55 11.42 20.24 11.54
N MET A 56 12.70 20.41 11.90
CA MET A 56 13.11 20.68 13.27
C MET A 56 12.88 22.16 13.56
N SER A 57 11.89 22.49 14.37
CA SER A 57 11.82 23.82 14.98
C SER A 57 12.83 23.89 16.11
N ALA A 58 13.94 24.61 15.87
CA ALA A 58 14.84 24.99 16.94
C ALA A 58 14.10 25.98 17.85
N VAL A 59 13.70 25.51 19.03
CA VAL A 59 13.23 26.39 20.11
C VAL A 59 14.49 26.84 20.84
N ASP A 60 14.81 28.13 20.79
CA ASP A 60 15.99 28.76 21.42
C ASP A 60 15.90 28.81 22.96
N THR A 61 15.03 28.00 23.54
CA THR A 61 14.92 27.85 24.99
C THR A 61 15.80 26.69 25.40
N ALA A 62 16.87 27.00 26.13
CA ALA A 62 17.50 26.01 27.00
C ALA A 62 16.42 25.43 27.91
N SER A 63 16.03 24.18 27.67
CA SER A 63 15.06 23.48 28.52
C SER A 63 15.60 23.50 29.94
N SER A 64 14.87 24.17 30.85
CA SER A 64 15.22 24.21 32.27
C SER A 64 14.90 22.90 33.00
N TRP A 65 14.24 21.98 32.32
CA TRP A 65 13.78 20.71 32.87
C TRP A 65 14.80 19.62 32.56
N SER A 66 15.29 18.96 33.60
CA SER A 66 16.16 17.79 33.48
C SER A 66 15.36 16.57 33.02
N ARG A 67 16.04 15.53 32.51
CA ARG A 67 15.40 14.29 32.07
C ARG A 67 14.67 13.62 33.25
N GLU A 68 15.24 13.75 34.45
CA GLU A 68 14.72 13.26 35.71
C GLU A 68 13.44 14.00 36.13
N ASP A 69 13.35 15.31 35.86
CA ASP A 69 12.12 16.09 36.10
C ASP A 69 10.97 15.69 35.17
N ILE A 70 11.28 15.20 33.97
CA ILE A 70 10.30 14.87 32.93
C ILE A 70 9.82 13.42 33.05
N TYR A 71 10.73 12.47 33.31
CA TYR A 71 10.41 11.04 33.26
C TYR A 71 10.45 10.34 34.62
N GLY A 72 10.97 11.00 35.67
CA GLY A 72 11.22 10.35 36.95
C GLY A 72 12.23 9.19 36.87
N ASP A 73 12.39 8.46 37.96
CA ASP A 73 13.33 7.32 38.10
C ASP A 73 12.91 6.07 37.29
N GLU A 74 11.78 6.11 36.59
CA GLU A 74 11.24 4.97 35.82
C GLU A 74 11.81 4.87 34.38
N GLY A 75 12.71 5.78 33.99
CA GLY A 75 13.24 5.90 32.63
C GLY A 75 14.52 5.10 32.29
N ARG A 76 14.80 3.99 33.00
CA ARG A 76 15.97 3.11 32.78
C ARG A 76 15.64 1.78 32.12
#